data_AF-A0A519Z259-F1
#
_entry.id   AF-A0A519Z259-F1
#
_cell.length_a   1.000
_cell.length_b   1.000
_cell.length_c   1.000
_cell.angle_alpha   90.00
_cell.angle_beta   90.00
_cell.angle_gamma   90.00
#
_symmetry.space_group_name_H-M   'P 1'
#
loop_
_entity.id
_entity.type
_entity.pdbx_description
1 polymer ?
#
loop_
_entity_poly.entity_id
_entity_poly.type
_entity_poly.pdbx_seq_one_letter_code
_entity_poly.pdbx_strand_id
1 'polypeptide(L)'
;YESYILPLAVIFSIPVGVFGVFVAIGLTGIVNNIYVQVALIMLIGLLAKNAILIIEFAVQRRRAGKPLVAAALEASKLRLRPIIMTSLAFVVGLIPMMNASGPSAQGNHSISIGAAGGMISGVILGLLIIPVLFIVFQYLQEKIKPIPLQPVNNPNHVKELIHEIA
;
A
#
# COMPACT_ATOMS: atom_id res chain seq x y z
N TYR A 1 5.36 -13.48 -6.44
CA TYR A 1 4.77 -14.31 -5.37
C TYR A 1 4.81 -15.78 -5.80
N GLU A 2 5.20 -16.70 -4.92
CA GLU A 2 4.98 -18.16 -5.12
C GLU A 2 3.56 -18.56 -4.69
N SER A 3 2.59 -17.64 -4.81
CA SER A 3 1.20 -17.81 -4.43
C SER A 3 0.33 -16.91 -5.30
N TYR A 4 -0.74 -17.50 -5.84
CA TYR A 4 -1.74 -16.80 -6.63
C TYR A 4 -2.77 -16.05 -5.76
N ILE A 5 -2.79 -16.30 -4.44
CA ILE A 5 -3.79 -15.77 -3.51
C ILE A 5 -3.38 -14.39 -2.97
N LEU A 6 -2.07 -14.16 -2.75
CA LEU A 6 -1.57 -12.91 -2.19
C LEU A 6 -1.79 -11.66 -3.07
N PRO A 7 -1.68 -11.73 -4.41
CA PRO A 7 -2.06 -10.60 -5.27
C PRO A 7 -3.52 -10.16 -5.12
N LEU A 8 -4.43 -11.07 -4.77
CA LEU A 8 -5.83 -10.73 -4.55
C LEU A 8 -5.99 -9.76 -3.37
N ALA A 9 -5.19 -9.92 -2.31
CA ALA A 9 -5.19 -8.99 -1.18
C ALA A 9 -4.83 -7.55 -1.62
N VAL A 10 -3.92 -7.40 -2.57
CA VAL A 10 -3.57 -6.09 -3.16
C VAL A 10 -4.76 -5.53 -3.91
N ILE A 11 -5.36 -6.31 -4.81
CA ILE A 11 -6.46 -5.86 -5.67
C ILE A 11 -7.66 -5.43 -4.83
N PHE A 12 -8.01 -6.19 -3.78
CA PHE A 12 -9.10 -5.86 -2.87
C PHE A 12 -8.87 -4.58 -2.06
N SER A 13 -7.63 -4.12 -1.90
CA SER A 13 -7.32 -2.87 -1.20
C SER A 13 -7.52 -1.62 -2.05
N ILE A 14 -7.47 -1.73 -3.39
CA ILE A 14 -7.50 -0.59 -4.32
C ILE A 14 -8.82 0.19 -4.27
N PRO A 15 -10.02 -0.44 -4.25
CA PRO A 15 -11.29 0.28 -4.21
C PRO A 15 -11.41 1.28 -3.07
N VAL A 16 -10.76 0.98 -1.94
CA VAL A 16 -10.74 1.84 -0.74
C VAL A 16 -10.03 3.17 -1.01
N GLY A 17 -8.93 3.16 -1.76
CA GLY A 17 -8.24 4.41 -2.11
C GLY A 17 -8.92 5.16 -3.25
N VAL A 18 -9.51 4.43 -4.20
CA VAL A 18 -10.36 5.02 -5.26
C VAL A 18 -11.55 5.76 -4.67
N PHE A 19 -12.17 5.23 -3.61
CA PHE A 19 -13.23 5.91 -2.88
C PHE A 19 -12.82 7.32 -2.41
N GLY A 20 -11.59 7.49 -1.94
CA GLY A 20 -11.04 8.79 -1.53
C GLY A 20 -11.00 9.83 -2.65
N VAL A 21 -10.78 9.41 -3.89
CA VAL A 21 -10.81 10.31 -5.06
C VAL A 21 -12.21 10.85 -5.29
N PHE A 22 -13.21 9.96 -5.28
CA PHE A 22 -14.61 10.34 -5.48
C PHE A 22 -15.11 11.27 -4.38
N VAL A 23 -14.70 11.04 -3.13
CA VAL A 23 -14.98 11.95 -2.01
C VAL A 23 -14.35 13.32 -2.26
N ALA A 24 -13.08 13.37 -2.65
CA ALA A 24 -12.36 14.64 -2.84
C ALA A 24 -12.92 15.50 -4.00
N ILE A 25 -13.23 14.88 -5.14
CA ILE A 25 -13.84 15.59 -6.27
C ILE A 25 -15.29 16.00 -5.94
N GLY A 26 -16.02 15.18 -5.18
CA GLY A 26 -17.37 15.48 -4.74
C GLY A 26 -17.42 16.69 -3.80
N LEU A 27 -16.46 16.81 -2.88
CA LEU A 27 -16.34 17.96 -1.97
C LEU A 27 -15.93 19.25 -2.69
N THR A 28 -15.19 19.15 -3.79
CA THR A 28 -14.69 20.31 -4.55
C THR A 28 -15.53 20.66 -5.78
N GLY A 29 -16.60 19.90 -6.06
CA GLY A 29 -17.51 20.12 -7.19
C GLY A 29 -16.87 19.82 -8.56
N ILE A 30 -15.79 19.04 -8.60
CA ILE A 30 -15.08 18.70 -9.83
C ILE A 30 -15.82 17.57 -10.55
N VAL A 31 -16.11 17.77 -11.84
CA VAL A 31 -16.70 16.73 -12.69
C VAL A 31 -15.69 15.64 -13.02
N ASN A 32 -16.16 14.39 -13.13
CA ASN A 32 -15.32 13.28 -13.56
C ASN A 32 -14.98 13.40 -15.05
N ASN A 33 -13.85 14.03 -15.34
CA ASN A 33 -13.30 14.23 -16.67
C ASN A 33 -12.08 13.31 -16.91
N ILE A 34 -11.47 13.41 -18.09
CA ILE A 34 -10.27 12.62 -18.45
C ILE A 34 -9.11 12.83 -17.48
N TYR A 35 -8.95 14.02 -16.89
CA TYR A 35 -7.89 14.31 -15.93
C TYR A 35 -8.08 13.56 -14.60
N VAL A 36 -9.34 13.45 -14.12
CA VAL A 36 -9.67 12.62 -12.95
C VAL A 36 -9.40 11.15 -13.22
N GLN A 37 -9.69 10.66 -14.44
CA GLN A 37 -9.40 9.27 -14.82
C GLN A 37 -7.89 8.97 -14.87
N VAL A 38 -7.08 9.90 -15.38
CA VAL A 38 -5.62 9.79 -15.33
C VAL A 38 -5.13 9.80 -13.88
N ALA A 39 -5.68 10.65 -13.01
CA ALA A 39 -5.39 10.65 -11.58
C ALA A 39 -5.70 9.29 -10.93
N LEU A 40 -6.84 8.69 -11.27
CA LEU A 40 -7.25 7.37 -10.78
C LEU A 40 -6.24 6.28 -11.18
N ILE A 41 -5.83 6.22 -12.45
CA ILE A 41 -4.87 5.22 -12.93
C ILE A 41 -3.52 5.37 -12.20
N MET A 42 -3.03 6.60 -12.06
CA MET A 42 -1.82 6.89 -11.31
C MET A 42 -1.94 6.44 -9.84
N LEU A 43 -3.05 6.79 -9.18
CA LEU A 43 -3.29 6.42 -7.79
C LEU A 43 -3.38 4.91 -7.58
N ILE A 44 -4.02 4.18 -8.49
CA ILE A 44 -4.09 2.72 -8.44
C ILE A 44 -2.67 2.13 -8.37
N GLY A 45 -1.75 2.62 -9.19
CA GLY A 45 -0.35 2.19 -9.17
C GLY A 45 0.38 2.52 -7.85
N LEU A 46 0.21 3.74 -7.33
CA LEU A 46 0.82 4.17 -6.07
C LEU A 46 0.30 3.34 -4.88
N LEU A 47 -1.00 3.11 -4.82
CA LEU A 47 -1.63 2.32 -3.77
C LEU A 47 -1.23 0.84 -3.86
N ALA A 48 -1.20 0.29 -5.07
CA ALA A 48 -0.75 -1.08 -5.31
C ALA A 48 0.71 -1.26 -4.85
N LYS A 49 1.61 -0.32 -5.17
CA LYS A 49 3.00 -0.34 -4.68
C LYS A 49 3.05 -0.40 -3.15
N ASN A 50 2.28 0.45 -2.47
CA ASN A 50 2.25 0.48 -1.01
C ASN A 50 1.74 -0.84 -0.41
N ALA A 51 0.70 -1.43 -1.00
CA ALA A 51 0.15 -2.71 -0.58
C ALA A 51 1.11 -3.89 -0.82
N ILE A 52 1.71 -3.97 -2.02
CA ILE A 52 2.68 -5.00 -2.38
C ILE A 52 3.84 -4.99 -1.39
N LEU A 53 4.39 -3.80 -1.07
CA LEU A 53 5.54 -3.68 -0.18
C LEU A 53 5.26 -4.11 1.27
N ILE A 54 4.03 -3.91 1.77
CA ILE A 54 3.61 -4.40 3.10
C ILE A 54 3.45 -5.92 3.05
N ILE A 55 2.70 -6.43 2.08
CA ILE A 55 2.40 -7.87 1.97
C ILE A 55 3.68 -8.66 1.77
N GLU A 56 4.59 -8.21 0.92
CA GLU A 56 5.86 -8.89 0.66
C GLU A 56 6.74 -8.96 1.91
N PHE A 57 6.85 -7.87 2.67
CA PHE A 57 7.57 -7.87 3.95
C PHE A 57 6.91 -8.78 4.98
N ALA A 58 5.59 -8.82 5.04
CA ALA A 58 4.85 -9.69 5.94
C ALA A 58 5.08 -11.18 5.58
N VAL A 59 5.11 -11.52 4.29
CA VAL A 59 5.43 -12.86 3.80
C VAL A 59 6.86 -13.25 4.17
N GLN A 60 7.84 -12.35 4.00
CA GLN A 60 9.23 -12.62 4.39
C GLN A 60 9.34 -12.90 5.90
N ARG A 61 8.68 -12.10 6.74
CA ARG A 61 8.64 -12.33 8.21
C ARG A 61 7.92 -13.63 8.58
N ARG A 62 6.85 -13.98 7.85
CA ARG A 62 6.13 -15.26 8.03
C ARG A 62 7.01 -16.46 7.66
N ARG A 63 7.77 -16.36 6.57
CA ARG A 63 8.76 -17.37 6.14
C ARG A 63 9.90 -17.53 7.16
N ALA A 64 10.29 -16.45 7.82
CA ALA A 64 11.23 -16.46 8.95
C ALA A 64 10.65 -17.04 10.26
N GLY A 65 9.48 -17.68 10.22
CA GLY A 65 8.88 -18.40 11.36
C GLY A 65 8.03 -17.53 12.29
N LYS A 66 7.82 -16.24 12.01
CA LYS A 66 6.98 -15.39 12.87
C LYS A 66 5.48 -15.74 12.77
N PRO A 67 4.70 -15.57 13.87
CA PRO A 67 3.26 -15.77 13.82
C PRO A 67 2.60 -14.76 12.88
N LEU A 68 1.51 -15.17 12.23
CA LEU A 68 0.86 -14.43 11.14
C LEU A 68 0.59 -12.95 11.48
N VAL A 69 -0.01 -12.72 12.65
CA VAL A 69 -0.36 -11.37 13.12
C VAL A 69 0.89 -10.53 13.42
N ALA A 70 1.92 -11.13 14.03
CA ALA A 70 3.16 -10.42 14.33
C ALA A 70 3.92 -10.04 13.06
N ALA A 71 3.94 -10.93 12.06
CA ALA A 71 4.54 -10.68 10.76
C ALA A 71 3.85 -9.50 10.04
N ALA A 72 2.52 -9.46 10.06
CA ALA A 72 1.74 -8.37 9.50
C ALA A 72 2.05 -7.03 10.21
N LEU A 73 2.01 -7.01 11.55
CA LEU A 73 2.26 -5.80 12.34
C LEU A 73 3.68 -5.26 12.15
N GLU A 74 4.69 -6.13 12.13
CA GLU A 74 6.07 -5.72 11.93
C GLU A 74 6.30 -5.15 10.52
N ALA A 75 5.73 -5.79 9.49
CA ALA A 75 5.79 -5.28 8.12
C ALA A 75 5.13 -3.91 7.99
N SER A 76 3.95 -3.72 8.59
CA SER A 76 3.26 -2.43 8.62
C SER A 76 4.10 -1.34 9.30
N LYS A 77 4.71 -1.65 10.44
CA LYS A 77 5.57 -0.69 11.16
C LYS A 77 6.79 -0.28 10.35
N LEU A 78 7.44 -1.23 9.67
CA LEU A 78 8.62 -0.96 8.84
C LEU A 78 8.27 -0.09 7.62
N ARG A 79 7.06 -0.24 7.08
CA ARG A 79 6.62 0.50 5.89
C ARG A 79 5.91 1.82 6.20
N LEU A 80 5.45 2.03 7.43
CA LEU A 80 4.73 3.24 7.83
C LEU A 80 5.51 4.53 7.48
N ARG A 81 6.78 4.60 7.87
CA ARG A 81 7.63 5.78 7.60
C ARG A 81 7.83 6.03 6.10
N PRO A 82 8.27 5.05 5.28
CA PRO A 82 8.37 5.21 3.82
C PRO A 82 7.05 5.57 3.12
N ILE A 83 5.92 4.98 3.54
CA ILE A 83 4.62 5.24 2.92
C ILE A 83 4.18 6.68 3.19
N ILE A 84 4.28 7.13 4.44
CA ILE A 84 3.96 8.51 4.80
C ILE A 84 4.86 9.49 4.05
N MET A 85 6.17 9.24 4.00
CA MET A 85 7.12 10.10 3.29
C MET A 85 6.74 10.28 1.81
N THR A 86 6.51 9.18 1.09
CA THR A 86 6.19 9.27 -0.35
C THR A 86 4.81 9.88 -0.59
N SER A 87 3.83 9.60 0.26
CA SER A 87 2.49 10.16 0.16
C SER A 87 2.45 11.67 0.38
N LEU A 88 3.16 12.16 1.40
CA LEU A 88 3.25 13.59 1.68
C LEU A 88 4.04 14.30 0.59
N ALA A 89 5.15 13.74 0.13
CA ALA A 89 5.93 14.31 -0.98
C ALA A 89 5.07 14.43 -2.25
N PHE A 90 4.26 13.42 -2.56
CA PHE A 90 3.35 13.44 -3.69
C PHE A 90 2.28 14.53 -3.54
N VAL A 91 1.59 14.60 -2.39
CA VAL A 91 0.56 15.62 -2.13
C VAL A 91 1.15 17.03 -2.18
N VAL A 92 2.30 17.25 -1.54
CA VAL A 92 2.99 18.55 -1.55
C VAL A 92 3.44 18.93 -2.95
N GLY A 93 3.94 17.97 -3.75
CA GLY A 93 4.30 18.19 -5.15
C GLY A 93 3.12 18.61 -6.04
N LEU A 94 1.89 18.30 -5.65
CA LEU A 94 0.68 18.68 -6.37
C LEU A 94 0.14 20.08 -5.98
N ILE A 95 0.59 20.67 -4.87
CA ILE A 95 0.16 22.01 -4.42
C ILE A 95 0.29 23.09 -5.52
N PRO A 96 1.40 23.21 -6.28
CA PRO A 96 1.48 24.22 -7.33
C PRO A 96 0.47 23.97 -8.46
N MET A 97 0.13 22.71 -8.74
CA MET A 97 -0.88 22.36 -9.76
C MET A 97 -2.30 22.70 -9.30
N MET A 98 -2.57 22.65 -7.99
CA MET A 98 -3.86 23.04 -7.41
C MET A 98 -4.12 24.55 -7.48
N ASN A 99 -3.07 25.36 -7.63
CA ASN A 99 -3.15 26.82 -7.72
C ASN A 99 -2.85 27.34 -9.14
N ALA A 100 -2.78 26.44 -10.13
CA ALA A 100 -2.40 26.80 -11.48
C ALA A 100 -3.50 27.60 -12.19
N SER A 101 -3.17 28.81 -12.65
CA SER A 101 -4.08 29.66 -13.43
C SER A 101 -3.71 29.65 -14.92
N GLY A 102 -4.71 29.70 -15.80
CA GLY A 102 -4.51 29.75 -17.26
C GLY A 102 -5.38 28.76 -18.04
N PRO A 103 -5.11 28.56 -19.35
CA PRO A 103 -5.94 27.73 -20.23
C PRO A 103 -6.09 26.26 -19.79
N SER A 104 -5.11 25.73 -19.02
CA SER A 104 -5.12 24.35 -18.50
C SER A 104 -5.45 24.25 -17.01
N ALA A 105 -5.95 25.33 -16.39
CA ALA A 105 -6.23 25.38 -14.95
C ALA A 105 -7.23 24.32 -14.49
N GLN A 106 -8.35 24.16 -15.21
CA GLN A 106 -9.36 23.14 -14.85
C GLN A 106 -8.78 21.72 -14.86
N GLY A 107 -7.95 21.39 -15.85
CA GLY A 107 -7.32 20.07 -15.92
C GLY A 107 -6.34 19.84 -14.78
N ASN A 108 -5.48 20.83 -14.51
CA ASN A 108 -4.52 20.78 -13.41
C ASN A 108 -5.20 20.66 -12.04
N HIS A 109 -6.30 21.38 -11.81
CA HIS A 109 -7.07 21.27 -10.58
C HIS A 109 -7.73 19.89 -10.46
N SER A 110 -8.32 19.39 -11.54
CA SER A 110 -8.99 18.09 -11.57
C SER A 110 -8.05 16.93 -11.22
N ILE A 111 -6.87 16.89 -11.84
CA ILE A 111 -5.88 15.83 -11.59
C ILE A 111 -5.27 15.95 -10.19
N SER A 112 -4.90 17.17 -9.76
CA SER A 112 -4.17 17.39 -8.50
C SER A 112 -5.05 17.17 -7.28
N ILE A 113 -6.29 17.68 -7.28
CA ILE A 113 -7.23 17.53 -6.16
C ILE A 113 -7.68 16.08 -6.03
N GLY A 114 -8.04 15.44 -7.15
CA GLY A 114 -8.42 14.03 -7.16
C GLY A 114 -7.29 13.13 -6.67
N ALA A 115 -6.06 13.34 -7.18
CA ALA A 115 -4.89 12.56 -6.78
C ALA A 115 -4.50 12.79 -5.31
N ALA A 116 -4.52 14.03 -4.82
CA ALA A 116 -4.16 14.34 -3.44
C ALA A 116 -5.17 13.77 -2.43
N GLY A 117 -6.47 13.94 -2.68
CA GLY A 117 -7.51 13.40 -1.82
C GLY A 117 -7.51 11.87 -1.78
N GLY A 118 -7.37 11.23 -2.94
CA GLY A 118 -7.23 9.78 -3.02
C GLY A 118 -5.96 9.25 -2.34
N MET A 119 -4.84 9.97 -2.43
CA MET A 119 -3.60 9.56 -1.75
C MET A 119 -3.74 9.63 -0.23
N ILE A 120 -4.27 10.72 0.31
CA ILE A 120 -4.44 10.90 1.76
C ILE A 120 -5.39 9.83 2.31
N SER A 121 -6.57 9.72 1.72
CA SER A 121 -7.57 8.73 2.14
C SER A 121 -7.05 7.30 1.95
N GLY A 122 -6.43 7.01 0.80
CA GLY A 122 -5.92 5.69 0.47
C GLY A 122 -4.75 5.25 1.36
N VAL A 123 -3.91 6.17 1.83
CA VAL A 123 -2.85 5.84 2.79
C VAL A 123 -3.42 5.57 4.18
N ILE A 124 -4.31 6.42 4.68
CA ILE A 124 -4.93 6.25 6.00
C ILE A 124 -5.70 4.94 6.06
N LEU A 125 -6.60 4.72 5.10
CA LEU A 125 -7.42 3.51 5.06
C LEU A 125 -6.60 2.28 4.66
N GLY A 126 -5.69 2.42 3.69
CA GLY A 126 -4.84 1.33 3.22
C GLY A 126 -3.92 0.78 4.31
N LEU A 127 -3.28 1.64 5.10
CA LEU A 127 -2.42 1.20 6.21
C LEU A 127 -3.17 0.35 7.25
N LEU A 128 -4.46 0.57 7.43
CA LEU A 128 -5.31 -0.21 8.32
C LEU A 128 -5.85 -1.48 7.67
N ILE A 129 -6.25 -1.41 6.40
CA ILE A 129 -6.94 -2.50 5.70
C ILE A 129 -5.98 -3.54 5.12
N ILE A 130 -4.82 -3.12 4.58
CA ILE A 130 -3.84 -4.02 3.95
C ILE A 130 -3.35 -5.12 4.92
N PRO A 131 -3.01 -4.84 6.20
CA PRO A 131 -2.56 -5.88 7.12
C PRO A 131 -3.67 -6.88 7.45
N VAL A 132 -4.91 -6.42 7.55
CA VAL A 132 -6.08 -7.27 7.78
C VAL A 132 -6.32 -8.17 6.57
N LEU A 133 -6.29 -7.62 5.35
CA LEU A 133 -6.40 -8.40 4.12
C LEU A 133 -5.29 -9.44 4.03
N PHE A 134 -4.05 -9.08 4.36
CA PHE A 134 -2.95 -10.04 4.42
C PHE A 134 -3.26 -11.21 5.37
N ILE A 135 -3.71 -10.94 6.61
CA ILE A 135 -4.04 -12.01 7.57
C ILE A 135 -5.12 -12.93 7.02
N VAL A 136 -6.20 -12.39 6.43
CA VAL A 136 -7.31 -13.17 5.87
C VAL A 136 -6.84 -14.06 4.71
N PHE A 137 -6.14 -13.48 3.73
CA PHE A 137 -5.71 -14.21 2.55
C PHE A 137 -4.58 -15.20 2.83
N GLN A 138 -3.66 -14.86 3.74
CA GLN A 138 -2.58 -15.76 4.15
C GLN A 138 -3.12 -16.93 4.99
N TYR A 139 -4.11 -16.70 5.86
CA TYR A 139 -4.79 -17.78 6.58
C TYR A 139 -5.48 -18.76 5.61
N LEU A 140 -6.17 -18.24 4.59
CA LEU A 140 -6.79 -19.07 3.56
C LEU A 140 -5.75 -19.87 2.75
N GLN A 141 -4.62 -19.25 2.43
CA GLN A 141 -3.52 -19.93 1.73
C GLN A 141 -2.93 -21.07 2.58
N GLU A 142 -2.69 -20.86 3.87
CA GLU A 142 -2.12 -21.89 4.76
C GLU A 142 -3.05 -23.11 4.91
N LYS A 143 -4.37 -22.90 4.79
CA LYS A 143 -5.35 -24.00 4.76
C LYS A 143 -5.28 -24.85 3.48
N ILE A 144 -4.82 -24.26 2.37
CA ILE A 144 -4.72 -24.94 1.06
C ILE A 144 -3.31 -25.53 0.83
N LYS A 145 -2.26 -24.83 1.28
CA LYS A 145 -0.86 -25.29 1.26
C LYS A 145 -0.20 -24.92 2.59
N PRO A 146 0.00 -25.89 3.51
CA PRO A 146 0.76 -25.63 4.73
C PRO A 146 2.20 -25.26 4.35
N ILE A 147 2.63 -24.08 4.78
CA ILE A 147 4.00 -23.60 4.58
C ILE A 147 4.87 -24.30 5.64
N PRO A 148 5.98 -24.97 5.26
CA PRO A 148 6.93 -25.48 6.24
C PRO A 148 7.58 -24.29 6.96
N LEU A 149 7.15 -24.03 8.20
CA LEU A 149 7.74 -23.01 9.05
C LEU A 149 9.13 -23.49 9.47
N GLN A 150 10.17 -22.71 9.19
CA GLN A 150 11.50 -23.01 9.74
C GLN A 150 11.47 -22.73 11.25
N PRO A 151 11.84 -23.71 12.10
CA PRO A 151 11.85 -23.51 13.54
C PRO A 151 12.91 -22.46 13.91
N VAL A 152 12.51 -21.50 14.75
CA VAL A 152 13.35 -20.38 15.26
C VAL A 152 14.64 -20.86 15.94
N ASN A 153 14.71 -22.13 16.35
CA ASN A 153 15.87 -22.75 16.98
C ASN A 153 16.78 -23.51 15.99
N ASN A 154 16.90 -23.05 14.74
CA ASN A 154 17.88 -23.62 13.81
C ASN A 154 19.27 -23.03 14.11
N PRO A 155 20.27 -23.82 14.55
CA PRO A 155 21.62 -23.33 14.88
C PRO A 155 22.33 -22.61 13.73
N ASN A 156 21.82 -22.71 12.49
CA ASN A 156 22.32 -21.98 11.33
C ASN A 156 22.01 -20.47 11.36
N HIS A 157 20.90 -20.03 11.98
CA HIS A 157 20.53 -18.60 12.07
C HIS A 157 21.43 -17.83 13.04
N VAL A 158 21.92 -18.49 14.09
CA VAL A 158 22.89 -17.92 15.04
C VAL A 158 24.27 -17.78 14.39
N LYS A 159 24.67 -18.74 13.54
CA LYS A 159 25.92 -18.65 12.77
C LYS A 159 25.91 -17.50 11.76
N GLU A 160 24.77 -17.24 11.13
CA GLU A 160 24.63 -16.13 10.16
C GLU A 160 24.74 -14.75 10.85
N LEU A 161 24.10 -14.58 12.02
CA LEU A 161 24.25 -13.35 12.82
C LEU A 161 25.68 -13.14 13.36
N ILE A 162 26.39 -14.22 13.70
CA ILE A 162 27.79 -14.12 14.17
C ILE A 162 28.73 -13.73 13.02
N HIS A 163 28.44 -14.16 11.78
CA HIS A 163 29.26 -13.85 10.62
C HIS A 163 29.04 -12.43 10.06
N GLU A 164 27.90 -11.80 10.36
CA GLU A 164 27.65 -10.38 10.02
C GLU A 164 28.28 -9.39 11.01
N ILE A 165 28.72 -9.86 12.18
CA ILE A 165 29.27 -9.03 13.27
C ILE A 165 30.80 -9.20 13.43
N ALA A 166 31.42 -10.19 12.77
CA ALA A 166 32.87 -10.44 12.75
C ALA A 166 33.53 -9.89 11.49
#